data_AF-A0A6A6KST0-F1
#
_entry.id   AF-A0A6A6KST0-F1
#
_cell.length_a   1.000
_cell.length_b   1.000
_cell.length_c   1.000
_cell.angle_alpha   90.00
_cell.angle_beta   90.00
_cell.angle_gamma   90.00
#
_symmetry.space_group_name_H-M   'P 1'
#
loop_
_entity.id
_entity.type
_entity.pdbx_description
1 polymer ?
#
loop_
_entity_poly.entity_id
_entity_poly.type
_entity_poly.pdbx_seq_one_letter_code
_entity_poly.pdbx_strand_id
1 'polypeptide(L)'
;MAPSKGWMDLVGDRLNDVYLRGVEEFLDYAFKKTGRRGEVRCPCVKCSNTYSATREVVGTHLKVYGIIRNYTFWYHHGERVGESESNLESVQQSEDEPSNEMHDILRDLYPEFCGQDTNDMDTDIFASDIHKEEPNEEANKFYRLLRDFEQPLYQGHLLDEVGQWRQAMLYGSSTISSS
;
A
#
# COMPACT_ATOMS: atom_id res chain seq x y z
N MET A 1 10.02 9.90 -18.62
CA MET A 1 11.04 8.86 -18.68
C MET A 1 11.56 8.64 -17.29
N ALA A 2 11.60 7.38 -16.86
CA ALA A 2 12.27 7.01 -15.62
C ALA A 2 13.80 7.06 -15.85
N PRO A 3 14.59 7.53 -14.88
CA PRO A 3 16.04 7.42 -14.97
C PRO A 3 16.49 5.96 -14.94
N SER A 4 17.73 5.72 -15.37
CA SER A 4 18.32 4.38 -15.36
C SER A 4 18.34 3.79 -13.95
N LYS A 5 18.08 2.48 -13.83
CA LYS A 5 18.08 1.76 -12.55
C LYS A 5 19.35 0.96 -12.27
N GLY A 6 20.32 0.94 -13.19
CA GLY A 6 21.56 0.16 -13.06
C GLY A 6 22.41 0.53 -11.85
N TRP A 7 22.27 1.75 -11.32
CA TRP A 7 22.93 2.17 -10.09
C TRP A 7 22.48 1.38 -8.86
N MET A 8 21.27 0.80 -8.87
CA MET A 8 20.73 0.04 -7.73
C MET A 8 21.53 -1.24 -7.45
N ASP A 9 22.23 -1.78 -8.43
CA ASP A 9 23.11 -2.95 -8.26
C ASP A 9 24.34 -2.61 -7.42
N LEU A 10 24.77 -1.35 -7.43
CA LEU A 10 25.91 -0.81 -6.70
C LEU A 10 25.62 -0.53 -5.22
N VAL A 11 24.51 -1.02 -4.65
CA VAL A 11 24.16 -0.82 -3.23
C VAL A 11 25.23 -1.34 -2.25
N GLY A 12 26.13 -2.22 -2.70
CA GLY A 12 27.31 -2.68 -1.95
C GLY A 12 28.45 -1.65 -1.89
N ASP A 13 28.50 -0.71 -2.84
CA ASP A 13 29.48 0.37 -2.96
C ASP A 13 28.76 1.73 -3.05
N ARG A 14 28.18 2.17 -1.92
CA ARG A 14 27.34 3.39 -1.87
C ARG A 14 28.12 4.70 -1.96
N LEU A 15 29.45 4.63 -1.96
CA LEU A 15 30.33 5.78 -2.17
C LEU A 15 30.68 5.95 -3.66
N ASN A 16 30.29 5.00 -4.50
CA ASN A 16 30.47 5.07 -5.94
C ASN A 16 29.72 6.27 -6.54
N ASP A 17 30.37 7.04 -7.40
CA ASP A 17 29.76 8.20 -8.05
C ASP A 17 28.53 7.85 -8.89
N VAL A 18 28.49 6.63 -9.47
CA VAL A 18 27.32 6.14 -10.22
C VAL A 18 26.15 5.90 -9.28
N TYR A 19 26.40 5.33 -8.10
CA TYR A 19 25.38 5.14 -7.08
C TYR A 19 24.83 6.49 -6.59
N LEU A 20 25.73 7.41 -6.24
CA LEU A 20 25.36 8.73 -5.72
C LEU A 20 24.55 9.54 -6.75
N ARG A 21 24.94 9.49 -8.02
CA ARG A 21 24.21 10.15 -9.11
C ARG A 21 22.85 9.54 -9.34
N GLY A 22 22.77 8.20 -9.37
CA GLY A 22 21.50 7.50 -9.48
C GLY A 22 20.53 7.80 -8.34
N VAL A 23 21.04 7.98 -7.12
CA VAL A 23 20.24 8.46 -5.97
C VAL A 23 19.66 9.85 -6.23
N GLU A 24 20.46 10.80 -6.72
CA GLU A 24 19.96 12.16 -7.01
C GLU A 24 18.94 12.16 -8.17
N GLU A 25 19.19 11.40 -9.23
CA GLU A 25 18.26 11.24 -10.36
C GLU A 25 16.93 10.61 -9.91
N PHE A 26 16.99 9.59 -9.05
CA PHE A 26 15.81 8.99 -8.45
C PHE A 26 15.03 10.01 -7.61
N LEU A 27 15.70 10.80 -6.77
CA LEU A 27 15.05 11.81 -5.94
C LEU A 27 14.38 12.88 -6.82
N ASP A 28 15.06 13.38 -7.85
CA ASP A 28 14.47 14.34 -8.79
C ASP A 28 13.21 13.79 -9.45
N TYR A 29 13.27 12.55 -9.93
CA TYR A 29 12.14 11.86 -10.50
C TYR A 29 10.97 11.73 -9.51
N ALA A 30 11.24 11.19 -8.32
CA ALA A 30 10.23 10.90 -7.31
C ALA A 30 9.53 12.17 -6.81
N PHE A 31 10.29 13.22 -6.50
CA PHE A 31 9.74 14.47 -5.99
C PHE A 31 8.98 15.25 -7.07
N LYS A 32 9.46 15.22 -8.33
CA LYS A 32 8.71 15.81 -9.45
C LYS A 32 7.36 15.15 -9.68
N LYS A 33 7.28 13.81 -9.53
CA LYS A 33 6.06 13.04 -9.81
C LYS A 33 5.09 12.99 -8.63
N THR A 34 5.59 12.81 -7.42
CA THR A 34 4.77 12.47 -6.23
C THR A 34 4.99 13.38 -5.03
N GLY A 35 6.03 14.23 -5.05
CA GLY A 35 6.42 15.09 -3.94
C GLY A 35 5.54 16.34 -3.72
N ARG A 36 4.23 16.29 -4.01
CA ARG A 36 3.31 17.45 -3.89
C ARG A 36 3.28 18.08 -2.50
N ARG A 37 3.60 17.30 -1.46
CA ARG A 37 3.65 17.74 -0.06
C ARG A 37 5.08 17.96 0.45
N GLY A 38 6.09 17.95 -0.43
CA GLY A 38 7.50 18.03 -0.04
C GLY A 38 8.05 16.75 0.60
N GLU A 39 7.31 15.64 0.53
CA GLU A 39 7.72 14.34 1.04
C GLU A 39 7.39 13.22 0.05
N VAL A 40 8.20 12.17 0.05
CA VAL A 40 7.99 10.93 -0.71
C VAL A 40 8.24 9.73 0.18
N ARG A 41 7.71 8.56 -0.19
CA ARG A 41 8.01 7.30 0.52
C ARG A 41 9.51 7.01 0.43
N CYS A 42 10.10 6.52 1.52
CA CYS A 42 11.53 6.22 1.55
C CYS A 42 11.79 4.76 1.11
N PRO A 43 12.43 4.52 -0.06
CA PRO A 43 12.68 3.17 -0.57
C PRO A 43 13.97 2.55 -0.02
N CYS A 44 14.53 3.10 1.06
CA CYS A 44 15.72 2.52 1.65
C CYS A 44 15.41 1.18 2.33
N VAL A 45 16.42 0.33 2.50
CA VAL A 45 16.27 -0.99 3.14
C VAL A 45 15.62 -0.89 4.52
N LYS A 46 15.92 0.16 5.29
CA LYS A 46 15.38 0.37 6.64
C LYS A 46 13.90 0.77 6.66
N CYS A 47 13.46 1.60 5.71
CA CYS A 47 12.11 2.16 5.71
C CYS A 47 11.12 1.33 4.86
N SER A 48 11.64 0.62 3.86
CA SER A 48 10.87 -0.28 2.99
C SER A 48 9.61 0.34 2.37
N ASN A 49 9.68 1.60 1.92
CA ASN A 49 8.54 2.37 1.40
C ASN A 49 7.37 2.57 2.40
N THR A 50 7.58 2.33 3.70
CA THR A 50 6.52 2.41 4.72
C THR A 50 6.24 3.84 5.17
N TYR A 51 7.28 4.68 5.24
CA TYR A 51 7.19 6.05 5.76
C TYR A 51 7.57 7.05 4.68
N SER A 52 6.89 8.21 4.69
CA SER A 52 7.26 9.38 3.88
C SER A 52 8.24 10.25 4.64
N ALA A 53 9.16 10.88 3.91
CA ALA A 53 10.10 11.84 4.47
C ALA A 53 10.54 12.87 3.42
N THR A 54 11.21 13.94 3.87
CA THR A 54 11.74 14.99 2.98
C THR A 54 12.88 14.47 2.11
N ARG A 55 13.23 15.24 1.08
CA ARG A 55 14.29 14.88 0.13
C ARG A 55 15.62 14.62 0.84
N GLU A 56 15.97 15.46 1.80
CA GLU A 56 17.22 15.38 2.55
C GLU A 56 17.29 14.09 3.37
N VAL A 57 16.19 13.72 4.03
CA VAL A 57 16.09 12.50 4.83
C VAL A 57 16.15 11.26 3.93
N VAL A 58 15.37 11.23 2.85
CA VAL A 58 15.37 10.09 1.91
C VAL A 58 16.75 9.94 1.26
N GLY A 59 17.37 11.03 0.79
CA GLY A 59 18.70 10.99 0.20
C GLY A 59 19.77 10.50 1.17
N THR A 60 19.74 10.96 2.42
CA THR A 60 20.64 10.46 3.48
C THR A 60 20.43 8.97 3.73
N HIS A 61 19.17 8.53 3.82
CA HIS A 61 18.83 7.13 4.01
C HIS A 61 19.29 6.24 2.86
N LEU A 62 19.20 6.70 1.61
CA LEU A 62 19.68 5.95 0.46
C LEU A 62 21.20 5.83 0.43
N LYS A 63 21.93 6.83 0.92
CA LYS A 63 23.40 6.79 1.06
C LYS A 63 23.84 5.88 2.21
N VAL A 64 23.15 5.92 3.35
CA VAL A 64 23.51 5.16 4.56
C VAL A 64 23.04 3.70 4.48
N TYR A 65 21.75 3.47 4.20
CA TYR A 65 21.12 2.15 4.28
C TYR A 65 21.00 1.45 2.93
N GLY A 66 21.12 2.19 1.83
CA GLY A 66 20.92 1.64 0.49
C GLY A 66 19.46 1.59 0.07
N ILE A 67 19.21 1.59 -1.23
CA ILE A 67 17.89 1.30 -1.82
C ILE A 67 17.56 -0.20 -1.75
N ILE A 68 16.28 -0.54 -1.68
CA ILE A 68 15.83 -1.93 -1.87
C ILE A 68 16.11 -2.35 -3.32
N ARG A 69 17.05 -3.29 -3.51
CA ARG A 69 17.49 -3.72 -4.85
C ARG A 69 16.35 -4.26 -5.73
N ASN A 70 15.38 -4.97 -5.14
CA ASN A 70 14.25 -5.54 -5.88
C ASN A 70 13.11 -4.54 -6.13
N TYR A 71 13.24 -3.29 -5.70
CA TYR A 71 12.27 -2.23 -5.98
C TYR A 71 12.53 -1.64 -7.38
N THR A 72 12.46 -2.49 -8.40
CA THR A 72 12.77 -2.16 -9.80
C THR A 72 11.63 -1.48 -10.54
N PHE A 73 10.43 -1.47 -9.96
CA PHE A 73 9.30 -0.68 -10.43
C PHE A 73 8.90 0.33 -9.35
N TRP A 74 9.15 1.60 -9.60
CA TRP A 74 8.94 2.70 -8.67
C TRP A 74 7.48 3.16 -8.65
N TYR A 75 6.57 2.21 -8.43
CA TYR A 75 5.12 2.44 -8.37
C TYR A 75 4.75 3.59 -7.41
N HIS A 76 5.34 3.62 -6.21
CA HIS A 76 5.07 4.68 -5.23
C HIS A 76 5.61 6.05 -5.63
N HIS A 77 6.47 6.11 -6.64
CA HIS A 77 7.12 7.34 -7.11
C HIS A 77 6.65 7.73 -8.52
N GLY A 78 5.58 7.13 -9.02
CA GLY A 78 4.89 7.54 -10.24
C GLY A 78 5.43 6.93 -11.53
N GLU A 79 6.15 5.82 -11.44
CA GLU A 79 6.52 5.01 -12.60
C GLU A 79 5.29 4.36 -13.22
N ARG A 80 5.15 4.53 -14.54
CA ARG A 80 4.04 4.00 -15.32
C ARG A 80 4.50 2.79 -16.12
N VAL A 81 3.60 1.85 -16.35
CA VAL A 81 3.84 0.72 -17.25
C VAL A 81 4.14 1.28 -18.65
N GLY A 82 5.19 0.79 -19.30
CA GLY A 82 5.63 1.28 -20.61
C GLY A 82 6.43 2.60 -20.58
N GLU A 83 6.73 3.18 -19.41
CA GLU A 83 7.60 4.37 -19.36
C GLU A 83 9.04 3.97 -19.71
N SER A 84 9.53 4.41 -20.89
CA SER A 84 10.91 4.14 -21.31
C SER A 84 11.93 4.68 -20.31
N GLU A 85 12.95 3.86 -20.01
CA GLU A 85 14.11 4.28 -19.24
C GLU A 85 15.01 5.18 -20.09
N SER A 86 15.63 6.18 -19.47
CA SER A 86 16.42 7.20 -20.15
C SER A 86 17.72 6.70 -20.81
N ASN A 87 18.01 5.39 -20.78
CA ASN A 87 19.28 4.86 -21.25
C ASN A 87 19.13 3.55 -22.03
N LEU A 88 18.41 3.61 -23.14
CA LEU A 88 18.57 2.74 -24.30
C LEU A 88 18.36 3.61 -25.54
N GLU A 89 19.32 3.62 -26.48
CA GLU A 89 19.13 4.21 -27.81
C GLU A 89 17.93 3.52 -28.47
N SER A 90 16.76 4.15 -28.44
CA SER A 90 15.56 3.59 -29.05
C SER A 90 15.46 4.07 -30.50
N VAL A 91 15.72 3.13 -31.41
CA VAL A 91 15.22 3.10 -32.78
C VAL A 91 13.76 3.55 -32.79
N GLN A 92 13.45 4.52 -33.66
CA GLN A 92 12.07 4.92 -33.93
C GLN A 92 11.28 3.71 -34.42
N GLN A 93 10.35 3.23 -33.61
CA GLN A 93 9.22 2.43 -34.09
C GLN A 93 7.97 3.23 -33.78
N SER A 94 7.26 3.58 -34.85
CA SER A 94 5.90 4.09 -34.81
C SER A 94 5.02 3.09 -34.09
N GLU A 95 4.46 3.47 -32.96
CA GLU A 95 3.47 2.66 -32.25
C GLU A 95 2.09 3.11 -32.70
N ASP A 96 1.50 2.33 -33.62
CA ASP A 96 0.05 2.23 -33.72
C ASP A 96 -0.45 1.71 -32.37
N GLU A 97 -1.32 2.49 -31.73
CA GLU A 97 -2.02 2.15 -30.50
C GLU A 97 -2.67 0.75 -30.60
N PRO A 98 -2.31 -0.21 -29.73
CA PRO A 98 -3.05 -1.46 -29.68
C PRO A 98 -4.40 -1.15 -29.03
N SER A 99 -5.47 -1.17 -29.82
CA SER A 99 -6.84 -1.12 -29.30
C SER A 99 -6.95 -2.14 -28.18
N ASN A 100 -7.29 -1.64 -26.99
CA ASN A 100 -7.32 -2.41 -25.77
C ASN A 100 -8.51 -3.37 -25.87
N GLU A 101 -8.33 -4.56 -26.46
CA GLU A 101 -9.38 -5.53 -26.81
C GLU A 101 -10.31 -5.84 -25.62
N MET A 102 -9.78 -5.77 -24.39
CA MET A 102 -10.56 -5.87 -23.16
C MET A 102 -11.59 -4.75 -22.98
N HIS A 103 -11.26 -3.50 -23.35
CA HIS A 103 -12.22 -2.39 -23.32
C HIS A 103 -13.37 -2.59 -24.29
N ASP A 104 -13.12 -3.22 -25.44
CA ASP A 104 -14.18 -3.47 -26.42
C ASP A 104 -15.10 -4.62 -25.96
N ILE A 105 -14.54 -5.68 -25.36
CA ILE A 105 -15.34 -6.74 -24.74
C ILE A 105 -16.20 -6.19 -23.57
N LEU A 106 -15.63 -5.30 -22.74
CA LEU A 106 -16.37 -4.68 -21.64
C LEU A 106 -17.46 -3.73 -22.14
N ARG A 107 -17.22 -3.04 -23.25
CA ARG A 107 -18.20 -2.15 -23.91
C ARG A 107 -19.40 -2.91 -24.46
N ASP A 108 -19.17 -4.10 -25.02
CA ASP A 108 -20.24 -4.95 -25.54
C ASP A 108 -21.06 -5.60 -24.42
N LEU A 109 -20.42 -5.94 -23.30
CA LEU A 109 -21.10 -6.56 -22.14
C LEU A 109 -21.83 -5.54 -21.25
N TYR A 110 -21.32 -4.31 -21.16
CA TYR A 110 -21.88 -3.25 -20.32
C TYR A 110 -21.99 -1.92 -21.09
N PRO A 111 -22.96 -1.81 -22.02
CA PRO A 111 -23.10 -0.64 -22.90
C PRO A 111 -23.40 0.66 -22.14
N GLU A 112 -24.01 0.57 -20.95
CA GLU A 112 -24.38 1.73 -20.16
C GLU A 112 -23.21 2.36 -19.37
N PHE A 113 -22.03 1.73 -19.31
CA PHE A 113 -20.93 2.19 -18.44
C PHE A 113 -19.87 3.07 -19.13
N CYS A 114 -19.90 3.22 -20.46
CA CYS A 114 -18.98 4.11 -21.17
C CYS A 114 -19.70 5.28 -21.84
N GLY A 115 -20.03 6.30 -21.04
CA GLY A 115 -20.56 7.53 -21.61
C GLY A 115 -21.03 8.54 -20.59
N GLN A 116 -20.17 8.97 -19.65
CA GLN A 116 -20.39 10.25 -18.98
C GLN A 116 -19.10 10.79 -18.33
N ASP A 117 -18.41 11.65 -19.09
CA ASP A 117 -17.75 12.82 -18.51
C ASP A 117 -18.86 13.70 -17.91
N THR A 118 -19.14 13.57 -16.62
CA THR A 118 -19.71 14.68 -15.85
C THR A 118 -19.25 14.57 -14.41
N ASN A 119 -18.52 15.60 -14.00
CA ASN A 119 -18.50 16.07 -12.63
C ASN A 119 -19.93 16.08 -12.05
N ASP A 120 -20.03 15.88 -10.74
CA ASP A 120 -21.17 16.13 -9.86
C ASP A 120 -22.04 14.91 -9.44
N MET A 121 -21.85 14.53 -8.17
CA MET A 121 -22.84 14.10 -7.17
C MET A 121 -24.11 13.35 -7.63
N ASP A 122 -24.20 12.03 -7.37
CA ASP A 122 -25.09 11.47 -6.32
C ASP A 122 -24.79 9.97 -6.09
N THR A 123 -24.67 9.57 -4.84
CA THR A 123 -24.12 8.26 -4.39
C THR A 123 -25.20 7.22 -4.10
N ASP A 124 -26.40 7.31 -4.70
CA ASP A 124 -27.54 6.49 -4.24
C ASP A 124 -28.25 5.65 -5.32
N ILE A 125 -27.51 5.16 -6.34
CA ILE A 125 -28.04 4.25 -7.38
C ILE A 125 -27.16 3.00 -7.54
N PHE A 126 -26.78 2.34 -6.44
CA PHE A 126 -26.08 1.03 -6.53
C PHE A 126 -26.50 0.02 -5.45
N ALA A 127 -27.68 0.19 -4.85
CA ALA A 127 -28.17 -0.69 -3.79
C ALA A 127 -28.97 -1.91 -4.28
N SER A 128 -29.17 -2.08 -5.60
CA SER A 128 -30.03 -3.14 -6.12
C SER A 128 -29.28 -3.99 -7.15
N ASP A 129 -28.97 -5.20 -6.69
CA ASP A 129 -28.60 -6.40 -7.46
C ASP A 129 -27.11 -6.69 -7.71
N ILE A 130 -26.31 -6.64 -6.63
CA ILE A 130 -25.20 -7.60 -6.51
C ILE A 130 -25.84 -8.92 -6.09
N HIS A 131 -25.85 -9.91 -6.99
CA HIS A 131 -26.14 -11.29 -6.65
C HIS A 131 -25.24 -11.68 -5.45
N LYS A 132 -25.82 -11.78 -4.25
CA LYS A 132 -25.13 -12.40 -3.11
C LYS A 132 -25.01 -13.87 -3.44
N GLU A 133 -23.91 -14.22 -4.08
CA GLU A 133 -23.58 -15.62 -4.33
C GLU A 133 -23.32 -16.29 -2.98
N GLU A 134 -24.02 -17.39 -2.73
CA GLU A 134 -23.80 -18.14 -1.49
C GLU A 134 -22.36 -18.67 -1.49
N PRO A 135 -21.67 -18.67 -0.34
CA PRO A 135 -20.33 -19.21 -0.24
C PRO A 135 -20.28 -20.64 -0.77
N ASN A 136 -19.34 -20.90 -1.69
CA ASN A 136 -19.06 -22.26 -2.13
C ASN A 136 -18.56 -23.15 -0.96
N GLU A 137 -18.43 -24.45 -1.19
CA GLU A 137 -18.07 -25.39 -0.13
C GLU A 137 -16.73 -25.06 0.56
N GLU A 138 -15.74 -24.59 -0.21
CA GLU A 138 -14.43 -24.17 0.30
C GLU A 138 -14.55 -22.95 1.21
N ALA A 139 -15.31 -21.93 0.80
CA ALA A 139 -15.57 -20.75 1.60
C ALA A 139 -16.32 -21.11 2.90
N ASN A 140 -17.26 -22.06 2.84
CA ASN A 140 -17.92 -22.59 4.03
C ASN A 140 -16.95 -23.30 4.99
N LYS A 141 -15.99 -24.07 4.49
CA LYS A 141 -14.93 -24.68 5.33
C LYS A 141 -14.10 -23.60 6.02
N PHE A 142 -13.73 -22.53 5.31
CA PHE A 142 -13.00 -21.39 5.86
C PHE A 142 -13.79 -20.67 6.96
N TYR A 143 -15.06 -20.34 6.73
CA TYR A 143 -15.90 -19.66 7.73
C TYR A 143 -16.16 -20.51 8.99
N ARG A 144 -16.13 -21.84 8.88
CA ARG A 144 -16.18 -22.72 10.05
C ARG A 144 -14.94 -22.59 10.93
N LEU A 145 -13.75 -22.56 10.34
CA LEU A 145 -12.50 -22.42 11.09
C LEU A 145 -12.43 -21.11 11.87
N LEU A 146 -12.89 -20.01 11.28
CA LEU A 146 -12.97 -18.72 11.97
C LEU A 146 -13.89 -18.76 13.19
N ARG A 147 -15.05 -19.42 13.05
CA ARG A 147 -16.00 -19.58 14.15
C ARG A 147 -15.44 -20.42 15.29
N ASP A 148 -14.70 -21.47 14.97
CA ASP A 148 -14.06 -22.33 15.96
C ASP A 148 -12.94 -21.58 16.69
N PHE A 149 -12.23 -20.67 16.01
CA PHE A 149 -11.22 -19.80 16.62
C PHE A 149 -11.81 -18.78 17.61
N GLU A 150 -13.01 -18.26 17.34
CA GLU A 150 -13.68 -17.31 18.22
C GLU A 150 -14.23 -17.96 19.50
N GLN A 151 -14.25 -19.29 19.59
CA GLN A 151 -14.66 -19.97 20.81
C GLN A 151 -13.53 -19.96 21.84
N PRO A 152 -13.82 -19.62 23.11
CA PRO A 152 -12.83 -19.67 24.16
C PRO A 152 -12.33 -21.11 24.34
N LEU A 153 -11.00 -21.27 24.39
CA LEU A 153 -10.33 -22.57 24.48
C LEU A 153 -10.62 -23.34 25.79
N TYR A 154 -11.18 -22.66 26.81
CA TYR A 154 -11.56 -23.29 28.08
C TYR A 154 -12.93 -22.78 28.55
N GLN A 155 -13.87 -23.70 28.68
CA GLN A 155 -15.17 -23.45 29.27
C GLN A 155 -15.04 -23.46 30.81
N GLY A 156 -14.96 -22.27 31.42
CA GLY A 156 -15.49 -22.06 32.77
C GLY A 156 -14.60 -22.33 34.00
N HIS A 157 -13.36 -21.83 34.08
CA HIS A 157 -12.61 -21.84 35.36
C HIS A 157 -11.71 -20.62 35.66
N LEU A 158 -11.88 -19.48 34.98
CA LEU A 158 -11.16 -18.23 35.34
C LEU A 158 -12.09 -17.09 35.82
N LEU A 159 -13.37 -17.38 36.07
CA LEU A 159 -14.35 -16.37 36.49
C LEU A 159 -14.43 -16.16 38.02
N ASP A 160 -13.72 -16.95 38.83
CA ASP A 160 -13.78 -16.79 40.29
C ASP A 160 -12.74 -15.79 40.82
N GLU A 161 -11.61 -15.60 40.14
CA GLU A 161 -10.59 -14.63 40.57
C GLU A 161 -10.84 -13.23 39.99
N VAL A 162 -11.32 -13.12 38.74
CA VAL A 162 -11.63 -11.81 38.12
C VAL A 162 -12.91 -11.18 38.72
N GLY A 163 -13.83 -12.00 39.24
CA GLY A 163 -15.02 -11.53 39.95
C GLY A 163 -14.72 -10.89 41.30
N GLN A 164 -13.76 -11.42 42.06
CA GLN A 164 -13.38 -10.89 43.38
C GLN A 164 -12.77 -9.48 43.29
N TRP A 165 -11.95 -9.21 42.27
CA TRP A 165 -11.38 -7.89 42.06
C TRP A 165 -12.40 -6.85 41.56
N ARG A 166 -13.46 -7.28 40.87
CA ARG A 166 -14.55 -6.39 40.45
C ARG A 166 -15.42 -5.91 41.61
N GLN A 167 -15.62 -6.75 42.63
CA GLN A 167 -16.42 -6.37 43.80
C GLN A 167 -15.66 -5.42 44.74
N ALA A 168 -14.35 -5.60 44.88
CA ALA A 168 -13.47 -4.75 45.69
C ALA A 168 -13.30 -3.32 45.11
N MET A 169 -13.44 -3.14 43.79
CA MET A 169 -13.35 -1.82 43.15
C MET A 169 -14.68 -1.04 43.13
N LEU A 170 -15.82 -1.68 43.39
CA LEU A 170 -17.14 -1.03 43.39
C LEU A 170 -17.62 -0.62 44.79
N TYR A 171 -17.12 -1.26 45.85
CA TYR A 171 -17.46 -0.94 47.23
C TYR A 171 -16.20 -0.68 48.05
N GLY A 172 -15.55 0.46 47.75
CA GLY A 172 -14.53 1.02 48.62
C GLY A 172 -15.08 1.28 50.02
N SER A 173 -14.38 0.75 51.01
CA SER A 173 -14.61 0.84 52.44
C SER A 173 -15.13 2.21 52.90
N SER A 174 -16.39 2.23 53.35
CA SER A 174 -16.86 3.27 54.28
C SER A 174 -16.34 2.95 55.66
N THR A 175 -15.28 3.60 56.10
CA THR A 175 -15.04 4.05 57.48
C THR A 175 -13.99 5.18 57.37
N ILE A 176 -14.09 6.33 58.03
CA ILE A 176 -14.01 6.50 59.48
C ILE A 176 -14.50 7.92 59.90
N SER A 177 -15.34 7.95 60.95
CA SER A 177 -15.45 8.91 62.09
C SER A 177 -15.76 10.39 61.80
N SER A 178 -16.63 11.10 62.53
CA SER A 178 -16.68 11.22 64.00
C SER A 178 -17.93 11.98 64.46
N SER A 179 -18.52 11.56 65.59
CA SER A 179 -19.00 12.36 66.76
C SER A 179 -20.10 11.60 67.50
#